data_AF-A0A3B9QWR8-F1
#
_entry.id   AF-A0A3B9QWR8-F1
#
_cell.length_a   1.000
_cell.length_b   1.000
_cell.length_c   1.000
_cell.angle_alpha   90.00
_cell.angle_beta   90.00
_cell.angle_gamma   90.00
#
_symmetry.space_group_name_H-M   'P 1'
#
loop_
_entity.id
_entity.type
_entity.pdbx_description
1 polymer ?
#
loop_
_entity_poly.entity_id
_entity_poly.type
_entity_poly.pdbx_seq_one_letter_code
_entity_poly.pdbx_strand_id
1 'polypeptide(L)'
;MVKKSTPVDSGKGAGKKAAKAKGTPGRKGGGPLVVATNRKARHNFKILETYEAGLALVGTEVKSLREGKASLVDAFATVDDGEIWLRGLHIPEYTHGTWTNHAPRRTRKLLMHRGEIDSVMGKVRDGKNTLVPLQ
;
A
#
# COMPACT_ATOMS: atom_id res chain seq x y z
N MET A 1 31.59 51.50 -12.91
CA MET A 1 32.70 50.96 -13.72
C MET A 1 32.47 49.47 -13.89
N VAL A 2 32.33 49.02 -15.15
CA VAL A 2 31.70 47.76 -15.58
C VAL A 2 32.74 46.65 -15.69
N LYS A 3 32.41 45.42 -15.27
CA LYS A 3 33.04 44.19 -15.78
C LYS A 3 31.99 43.35 -16.49
N LYS A 4 32.09 43.30 -17.82
CA LYS A 4 31.45 42.31 -18.71
C LYS A 4 32.46 41.19 -18.97
N SER A 5 32.01 39.94 -18.84
CA SER A 5 32.38 38.83 -19.74
C SER A 5 31.52 37.60 -19.41
N THR A 6 30.47 37.39 -20.21
CA THR A 6 29.91 36.07 -20.58
C THR A 6 30.76 35.53 -21.76
N PRO A 7 30.71 34.23 -22.21
CA PRO A 7 29.45 33.50 -22.48
C PRO A 7 29.45 31.94 -22.46
N VAL A 8 28.21 31.38 -22.64
CA VAL A 8 27.78 30.10 -23.28
C VAL A 8 28.36 28.75 -22.81
N ASP A 9 27.71 27.58 -22.81
CA ASP A 9 26.37 27.06 -23.16
C ASP A 9 26.26 25.60 -22.60
N SER A 10 25.04 25.09 -22.50
CA SER A 10 24.64 23.67 -22.59
C SER A 10 24.93 22.70 -21.42
N GLY A 11 23.87 22.13 -20.84
CA GLY A 11 24.02 21.06 -19.84
C GLY A 11 22.75 20.50 -19.21
N LYS A 12 21.78 20.11 -20.03
CA LYS A 12 20.55 19.35 -19.71
C LYS A 12 20.76 18.22 -18.68
N GLY A 13 19.86 18.07 -17.71
CA GLY A 13 19.48 16.75 -17.17
C GLY A 13 19.59 16.55 -15.65
N ALA A 14 18.55 16.94 -14.90
CA ALA A 14 18.33 16.44 -13.55
C ALA A 14 18.04 14.93 -13.57
N GLY A 15 19.05 14.13 -13.22
CA GLY A 15 18.94 12.68 -13.13
C GLY A 15 17.94 12.25 -12.05
N LYS A 16 16.75 11.82 -12.48
CA LYS A 16 15.83 11.04 -11.65
C LYS A 16 16.54 9.74 -11.25
N LYS A 17 16.84 9.57 -9.95
CA LYS A 17 17.24 8.27 -9.40
C LYS A 17 16.05 7.32 -9.51
N ALA A 18 16.04 6.50 -10.57
CA ALA A 18 15.13 5.38 -10.70
C ALA A 18 15.53 4.30 -9.69
N ALA A 19 14.71 4.11 -8.65
CA ALA A 19 14.81 2.96 -7.78
C ALA A 19 14.52 1.69 -8.59
N LYS A 20 15.54 0.88 -8.76
CA LYS A 20 15.56 -0.38 -9.51
C LYS A 20 14.65 -1.39 -8.78
N ALA A 21 13.40 -1.53 -9.20
CA ALA A 21 12.52 -2.61 -8.75
C ALA A 21 12.97 -3.92 -9.43
N LYS A 22 13.58 -4.81 -8.65
CA LYS A 22 13.91 -6.17 -9.05
C LYS A 22 12.61 -6.90 -9.42
N GLY A 23 12.48 -7.32 -10.68
CA GLY A 23 11.48 -8.31 -11.09
C GLY A 23 11.76 -9.65 -10.42
N THR A 24 10.73 -10.43 -10.13
CA THR A 24 10.87 -11.84 -9.74
C THR A 24 9.71 -12.63 -10.39
N PRO A 25 10.01 -13.80 -10.98
CA PRO A 25 9.17 -14.43 -11.99
C PRO A 25 7.94 -15.12 -11.40
N GLY A 26 6.89 -15.20 -12.22
CA GLY A 26 5.67 -15.94 -11.92
C GLY A 26 5.97 -17.40 -11.60
N ARG A 27 5.63 -17.82 -10.38
CA ARG A 27 5.76 -19.20 -9.93
C ARG A 27 4.42 -19.90 -10.08
N LYS A 28 4.35 -20.88 -10.98
CA LYS A 28 3.24 -21.85 -11.06
C LYS A 28 3.29 -22.74 -9.82
N GLY A 29 2.29 -22.61 -8.95
CA GLY A 29 2.04 -23.49 -7.82
C GLY A 29 0.66 -23.15 -7.24
N GLY A 30 -0.24 -24.12 -7.17
CA GLY A 30 -1.66 -23.94 -6.80
C GLY A 30 -1.91 -23.66 -5.31
N GLY A 31 -0.98 -23.00 -4.62
CA GLY A 31 -1.14 -22.54 -3.25
C GLY A 31 -1.50 -21.06 -3.19
N PRO A 32 -2.02 -20.57 -2.04
CA PRO A 32 -2.30 -19.15 -1.86
C PRO A 32 -1.02 -18.33 -2.06
N LEU A 33 -1.06 -17.42 -3.03
CA LEU A 33 0.07 -16.55 -3.35
C LEU A 33 0.17 -15.44 -2.30
N VAL A 34 1.21 -15.48 -1.48
CA VAL A 34 1.50 -14.41 -0.52
C VAL A 34 2.03 -13.20 -1.29
N VAL A 35 1.19 -12.19 -1.47
CA VAL A 35 1.51 -10.99 -2.27
C VAL A 35 2.36 -10.00 -1.47
N ALA A 36 1.98 -9.72 -0.22
CA ALA A 36 2.66 -8.74 0.62
C ALA A 36 2.58 -9.19 2.08
N THR A 37 3.66 -8.97 2.83
CA THR A 37 3.68 -9.22 4.28
C THR A 37 4.28 -8.01 4.99
N ASN A 38 3.63 -7.56 6.07
CA ASN A 38 4.16 -6.47 6.87
C ASN A 38 5.06 -7.03 7.98
N ARG A 39 6.34 -7.19 7.66
CA ARG A 39 7.34 -7.66 8.65
C ARG A 39 7.52 -6.64 9.78
N LYS A 40 7.43 -5.35 9.48
CA LYS A 40 7.58 -4.25 10.45
C LYS A 40 6.50 -4.26 11.52
N ALA A 41 5.27 -4.67 11.17
CA ALA A 41 4.17 -4.80 12.14
C ALA A 41 4.53 -5.69 13.33
N ARG A 42 5.19 -6.84 13.08
CA ARG A 42 5.58 -7.80 14.12
C ARG A 42 6.72 -7.30 15.03
N HIS A 43 7.52 -6.34 14.55
CA HIS A 43 8.61 -5.75 15.35
C HIS A 43 8.14 -4.54 16.16
N ASN A 44 7.26 -3.72 15.58
CA ASN A 44 6.83 -2.46 16.19
C ASN A 44 5.62 -2.62 17.11
N PHE A 45 4.80 -3.65 16.90
CA PHE A 45 3.56 -3.86 17.64
C PHE A 45 3.51 -5.26 18.22
N LYS A 46 2.88 -5.37 19.39
CA LYS A 46 2.48 -6.67 19.95
C LYS A 46 1.12 -7.05 19.36
N ILE A 47 1.06 -8.18 18.67
CA ILE A 47 -0.19 -8.69 18.12
C ILE A 47 -0.99 -9.34 19.25
N LEU A 48 -2.20 -8.82 19.49
CA LEU A 48 -3.12 -9.35 20.51
C LEU A 48 -4.10 -10.35 19.89
N GLU A 49 -4.71 -9.97 18.78
CA GLU A 49 -5.73 -10.74 18.09
C GLU A 49 -5.62 -10.50 16.59
N THR A 50 -6.03 -11.50 15.81
CA THR A 50 -5.94 -11.49 14.34
C THR A 50 -7.33 -11.69 13.75
N TYR A 51 -7.68 -10.84 12.80
CA TYR A 51 -8.93 -10.94 12.05
C TYR A 51 -8.61 -11.13 10.57
N GLU A 52 -9.45 -11.90 9.88
CA GLU A 52 -9.42 -12.03 8.44
C GLU A 52 -10.41 -11.04 7.83
N ALA A 53 -10.00 -10.34 6.77
CA ALA A 53 -10.87 -9.41 6.07
C ALA A 53 -10.55 -9.43 4.57
N GLY A 54 -11.60 -9.34 3.76
CA GLY A 54 -11.47 -9.07 2.33
C GLY A 54 -11.08 -7.62 2.08
N LEU A 55 -10.41 -7.34 0.97
CA LEU A 55 -10.06 -5.97 0.56
C LEU A 55 -10.83 -5.60 -0.72
N ALA A 56 -11.52 -4.46 -0.70
CA ALA A 56 -12.24 -3.97 -1.88
C ALA A 56 -11.26 -3.35 -2.89
N LEU A 57 -10.92 -4.12 -3.94
CA LEU A 57 -9.96 -3.77 -4.97
C LEU A 57 -10.60 -3.46 -6.33
N VAL A 58 -9.93 -2.63 -7.12
CA VAL A 58 -10.27 -2.40 -8.54
C VAL A 58 -9.44 -3.32 -9.43
N GLY A 59 -9.93 -3.67 -10.63
CA GLY A 59 -9.27 -4.61 -11.54
C GLY A 59 -7.79 -4.28 -11.86
N THR A 60 -7.42 -3.00 -11.96
CA THR A 60 -6.00 -2.61 -12.15
C THR A 60 -5.12 -2.92 -10.94
N GLU A 61 -5.66 -2.89 -9.73
CA GLU A 61 -4.92 -3.22 -8.52
C GLU A 61 -4.69 -4.71 -8.42
N VAL A 62 -5.71 -5.51 -8.76
CA VAL A 62 -5.57 -6.96 -8.83
C VAL A 62 -4.43 -7.33 -9.79
N LYS A 63 -4.29 -6.63 -10.92
CA LYS A 63 -3.17 -6.82 -11.85
C LYS A 63 -1.81 -6.45 -11.21
N SER A 64 -1.70 -5.28 -10.57
CA SER A 64 -0.48 -4.88 -9.86
C SER A 64 -0.08 -5.86 -8.74
N LEU A 65 -1.05 -6.36 -7.98
CA LEU A 65 -0.83 -7.34 -6.92
C LEU A 65 -0.38 -8.70 -7.46
N ARG A 66 -0.91 -9.13 -8.61
CA ARG A 66 -0.44 -10.36 -9.29
C ARG A 66 1.01 -10.27 -9.76
N GLU A 67 1.52 -9.06 -10.02
CA GLU A 67 2.94 -8.82 -10.27
C GLU A 67 3.78 -8.79 -8.99
N GLY A 68 3.19 -9.03 -7.82
CA GLY A 68 3.87 -9.00 -6.52
C GLY A 68 4.20 -7.59 -6.04
N LYS A 69 3.55 -6.56 -6.59
CA LYS A 69 3.83 -5.16 -6.26
C LYS A 69 2.80 -4.64 -5.25
N ALA A 70 3.18 -4.64 -3.96
CA ALA A 70 2.47 -3.90 -2.92
C ALA A 70 3.38 -3.65 -1.71
N SER A 71 3.11 -2.57 -0.98
CA SER A 71 3.77 -2.26 0.28
C SER A 71 2.74 -1.94 1.36
N LEU A 72 2.85 -2.67 2.47
CA LEU A 72 2.00 -2.56 3.67
C LEU A 72 2.68 -1.78 4.81
N VAL A 73 3.91 -1.30 4.61
CA VAL A 73 4.79 -0.81 5.70
C VAL A 73 4.18 0.34 6.50
N ASP A 74 3.49 1.25 5.83
CA ASP A 74 2.86 2.45 6.44
C ASP A 74 1.33 2.35 6.48
N ALA A 75 0.78 1.15 6.22
CA ALA A 75 -0.65 0.94 6.16
C ALA A 75 -1.25 0.73 7.55
N PHE A 76 -2.39 1.33 7.81
CA PHE A 76 -3.15 1.20 9.05
C PHE A 76 -4.65 1.25 8.74
N ALA A 77 -5.47 0.62 9.58
CA ALA A 77 -6.91 0.65 9.40
C ALA A 77 -7.59 1.63 10.39
N THR A 78 -8.58 2.35 9.90
CA THR A 78 -9.45 3.25 10.67
C THR A 78 -10.87 2.73 10.63
N VAL A 79 -11.63 3.02 11.68
CA VAL A 79 -13.07 2.73 11.72
C VAL A 79 -13.80 4.04 11.50
N ASP A 80 -14.46 4.17 10.35
CA ASP A 80 -15.19 5.36 9.94
C ASP A 80 -16.62 4.94 9.58
N ASP A 81 -17.63 5.60 10.17
CA ASP A 81 -19.07 5.37 9.92
C ASP A 81 -19.54 3.91 10.07
N GLY A 82 -18.93 3.15 10.97
CA GLY A 82 -19.28 1.74 11.19
C GLY A 82 -18.74 0.78 10.13
N GLU A 83 -17.75 1.23 9.36
CA GLU A 83 -17.01 0.44 8.40
C GLU A 83 -15.51 0.55 8.68
N ILE A 84 -14.73 -0.43 8.25
CA ILE A 84 -13.27 -0.40 8.41
C ILE A 84 -12.61 -0.03 7.08
N TRP A 85 -11.75 0.97 7.14
CA TRP A 85 -11.03 1.52 6.00
C TRP A 85 -9.53 1.34 6.19
N LEU A 86 -8.88 0.71 5.22
CA LEU A 86 -7.44 0.62 5.15
C LEU A 86 -6.86 1.86 4.46
N ARG A 87 -6.00 2.57 5.18
CA ARG A 87 -5.29 3.77 4.74
C ARG A 87 -3.79 3.49 4.66
N GLY A 88 -3.06 4.27 3.87
CA GLY A 88 -1.60 4.15 3.74
C GLY A 88 -1.11 2.94 2.94
N LEU A 89 -2.00 2.05 2.47
CA LEU A 89 -1.64 0.96 1.55
C LEU A 89 -1.12 1.53 0.24
N HIS A 90 0.10 1.15 -0.14
CA HIS A 90 0.71 1.55 -1.40
C HIS A 90 0.69 0.38 -2.40
N ILE A 91 -0.16 0.50 -3.42
CA ILE A 91 -0.17 -0.39 -4.59
C ILE A 91 0.23 0.48 -5.78
N PRO A 92 1.34 0.20 -6.46
CA PRO A 92 1.72 0.99 -7.62
C PRO A 92 0.75 0.74 -8.79
N GLU A 93 0.64 1.75 -9.65
CA GLU A 93 -0.16 1.65 -10.86
C GLU A 93 0.31 0.52 -11.77
N TYR A 94 -0.64 -0.04 -12.51
CA TYR A 94 -0.36 -1.10 -13.45
C TYR A 94 0.31 -0.51 -14.70
N THR A 95 1.54 -0.95 -15.00
CA THR A 95 2.38 -0.36 -16.07
C THR A 95 1.82 -0.56 -17.48
N HIS A 96 0.93 -1.52 -17.68
CA HIS A 96 0.27 -1.77 -18.97
C HIS A 96 -1.16 -1.18 -19.04
N GLY A 97 -1.55 -0.32 -18.10
CA GLY A 97 -2.80 0.42 -18.13
C GLY A 97 -2.59 1.84 -18.66
N THR A 98 -3.36 2.23 -19.68
CA THR A 98 -3.17 3.53 -20.37
C THR A 98 -4.06 4.65 -19.81
N TRP A 99 -5.28 4.37 -19.37
CA TRP A 99 -6.26 5.42 -19.01
C TRP A 99 -7.01 5.16 -17.70
N THR A 100 -7.26 3.90 -17.33
CA THR A 100 -8.08 3.53 -16.16
C THR A 100 -7.24 3.16 -14.94
N ASN A 101 -6.17 3.92 -14.65
CA ASN A 101 -5.31 3.63 -13.50
C ASN A 101 -5.95 4.11 -12.17
N HIS A 102 -5.55 3.44 -11.09
CA HIS A 102 -6.00 3.75 -9.74
C HIS A 102 -4.96 4.63 -9.04
N ALA A 103 -5.40 5.48 -8.11
CA ALA A 103 -4.46 6.21 -7.27
C ALA A 103 -3.72 5.23 -6.32
N PRO A 104 -2.37 5.26 -6.26
CA PRO A 104 -1.61 4.26 -5.51
C PRO A 104 -1.95 4.13 -4.02
N ARG A 105 -2.25 5.26 -3.38
CA ARG A 105 -2.54 5.39 -1.95
C ARG A 105 -4.02 5.62 -1.65
N ARG A 106 -4.93 5.21 -2.54
CA ARG A 106 -6.37 5.34 -2.27
C ARG A 106 -6.76 4.60 -0.99
N THR A 107 -7.76 5.10 -0.29
CA THR A 107 -8.38 4.38 0.82
C THR A 107 -9.18 3.21 0.28
N ARG A 108 -9.12 2.07 0.98
CA ARG A 108 -9.78 0.83 0.55
C ARG A 108 -10.59 0.27 1.69
N LYS A 109 -11.82 -0.15 1.39
CA LYS A 109 -12.71 -0.74 2.38
C LYS A 109 -12.28 -2.17 2.71
N LEU A 110 -12.30 -2.52 3.99
CA LEU A 110 -12.17 -3.89 4.47
C LEU A 110 -13.56 -4.51 4.59
N LEU A 111 -13.69 -5.71 4.05
CA LEU A 111 -14.92 -6.50 4.02
C LEU A 111 -14.82 -7.54 5.13
N MET A 112 -15.66 -7.39 6.15
CA MET A 112 -15.70 -8.24 7.34
C MET A 112 -17.11 -8.32 7.87
N HIS A 113 -17.38 -9.29 8.75
CA HIS A 113 -18.72 -9.50 9.28
C HIS A 113 -19.09 -8.40 10.27
N ARG A 114 -20.39 -8.08 10.36
CA ARG A 114 -20.86 -6.98 11.21
C ARG A 114 -20.47 -7.15 12.68
N GLY A 115 -20.60 -8.36 13.23
CA GLY A 115 -20.22 -8.64 14.62
C GLY A 115 -18.72 -8.49 14.89
N GLU A 116 -17.87 -8.75 13.90
CA GLU A 116 -16.42 -8.52 13.99
C GLU A 116 -16.11 -7.03 13.98
N ILE A 117 -16.78 -6.25 13.10
CA ILE A 117 -16.64 -4.79 13.05
C ILE A 117 -16.99 -4.18 14.40
N ASP A 118 -18.12 -4.57 15.00
CA ASP A 118 -18.57 -4.02 16.28
C ASP A 118 -17.59 -4.39 17.42
N SER A 119 -17.05 -5.62 17.41
CA SER A 119 -16.03 -6.07 18.37
C SER A 119 -14.72 -5.30 18.25
N VAL A 120 -14.24 -5.07 17.01
CA VAL A 120 -13.03 -4.30 16.72
C VAL A 120 -13.23 -2.83 17.08
N MET A 121 -14.39 -2.26 16.75
CA MET A 121 -14.72 -0.87 17.06
C MET A 121 -14.69 -0.61 18.57
N GLY A 122 -15.23 -1.52 19.39
CA GLY A 122 -15.13 -1.42 20.85
C GLY A 122 -13.68 -1.33 21.32
N LYS A 123 -12.82 -2.23 20.83
CA LYS A 123 -11.40 -2.30 21.21
C LYS A 123 -10.55 -1.11 20.75
N VAL A 124 -10.89 -0.52 19.60
CA VAL A 124 -10.16 0.64 19.04
C VAL A 124 -10.55 1.94 19.74
N ARG A 125 -11.81 2.07 20.19
CA ARG A 125 -12.32 3.27 20.89
C ARG A 125 -11.60 3.54 22.21
N ASP A 126 -11.09 2.50 22.87
CA ASP A 126 -10.30 2.63 24.09
C ASP A 126 -8.95 3.34 23.87
N GLY A 127 -8.55 3.60 22.61
CA GLY A 127 -7.39 4.39 22.22
C GLY A 127 -6.03 3.70 22.41
N LYS A 128 -6.02 2.51 23.03
CA LYS A 128 -4.80 1.73 23.31
C LYS A 128 -4.42 0.75 22.20
N ASN A 129 -5.36 0.44 21.31
CA ASN A 129 -5.19 -0.56 20.26
C ASN A 129 -5.15 0.09 18.88
N THR A 130 -4.31 -0.44 18.00
CA THR A 130 -4.17 0.02 16.61
C THR A 130 -4.36 -1.14 15.66
N LEU A 131 -5.05 -0.90 14.55
CA LEU A 131 -5.26 -1.90 13.50
C LEU A 131 -4.15 -1.80 12.45
N VAL A 132 -3.37 -2.87 12.34
CA VAL A 132 -2.22 -2.94 11.43
C VAL A 132 -2.35 -4.19 10.54
N PRO A 133 -2.17 -4.08 9.20
CA PRO A 133 -2.25 -5.23 8.31
C PRO A 133 -1.02 -6.13 8.46
N LEU A 134 -1.22 -7.45 8.34
CA LEU A 134 -0.17 -8.46 8.55
C LEU A 134 0.26 -9.16 7.24
N GLN A 135 -0.68 -9.79 6.52
CA GLN A 135 -0.43 -10.58 5.31
C GLN A 135 -1.68 -10.68 4.43
#